data_AF-A0A485L1G5-F1
#
_entry.id   AF-A0A485L1G5-F1
#
_cell.length_a   1.000
_cell.length_b   1.000
_cell.length_c   1.000
_cell.angle_alpha   90.00
_cell.angle_beta   90.00
_cell.angle_gamma   90.00
#
_symmetry.space_group_name_H-M   'P 1'
#
loop_
_entity.id
_entity.type
_entity.pdbx_description
1 polymer ?
#
loop_
_entity_poly.entity_id
_entity_poly.type
_entity_poly.pdbx_seq_one_letter_code
_entity_poly.pdbx_strand_id
1 'polypeptide(L)'
;MHGDGPRAPRPRVRYNLRCVCLSCVFCINVLVLPVEVYMYEVSPFVRASFRALPSFPAAFDPHADPAGYIPLFQSLYNHTTDSMYSHDRTNVLDIVRSTLVRNLSHCDAPSSILHTHVGAFYFPQDLQDDLATLTCSMPSTNGIARTWHFQLFGSFTSTSVAWLDPNSATNHDSLLTYLFIPMHHAMPWLLTKLAGRVIMTCFLVHMAMRHYYRHIWHLHRSLLSHGVHDGSTAVRFEIFVGEPTPILVSHPLVCLFFILDIWTSAEYVGLACLRVSQVSNLDCFCLGLLFFGRMMWFSVAVLLAMNILVKRRRARFAFRSVDTMTLTVLAAVLGTAATYVQSIAPSMLAMYTWLINLSTVVDDTSGRVVALDCGYVMAVASITLGCLPAAVGLLDVLRTTKKVVTTRLRRLSSHVSSKRSGGEGTTVVDESPHRSTESMFGYSDFKQRFSMWFCRNGPTNVDGEFMRSRNETNGRCGGVGMCYGGSAYRLFNLDAAFQTQSTISQRDTDCFIFGYDATNRLVEVTRVSLVANIDVTRSRHRATSVQPLTRPMIQQSVSTSCAVGRVVIGTRCDIGGFPATMIRRGINKSPWVA
;
A
#
# COMPACT_ATOMS: atom_id res chain seq x y z
N MET A 1 -16.41 36.87 -49.76
CA MET A 1 -15.06 36.65 -49.20
C MET A 1 -15.18 36.73 -47.69
N HIS A 2 -15.31 35.58 -47.01
CA HIS A 2 -15.25 35.52 -45.55
C HIS A 2 -13.80 35.67 -45.14
N GLY A 3 -13.48 36.74 -44.41
CA GLY A 3 -12.16 36.95 -43.85
C GLY A 3 -11.90 35.90 -42.77
N ASP A 4 -11.00 34.97 -43.09
CA ASP A 4 -10.31 34.17 -42.08
C ASP A 4 -9.52 35.13 -41.20
N GLY A 5 -10.06 35.44 -40.01
CA GLY A 5 -9.32 36.14 -38.97
C GLY A 5 -8.02 35.37 -38.65
N PRO A 6 -6.96 36.07 -38.20
CA PRO A 6 -5.68 35.44 -37.91
C PRO A 6 -5.89 34.30 -36.89
N ARG A 7 -5.64 33.06 -37.33
CA ARG A 7 -5.66 31.88 -36.44
C ARG A 7 -4.67 32.14 -35.32
N ALA A 8 -5.17 32.17 -34.08
CA ALA A 8 -4.32 32.27 -32.91
C ALA A 8 -3.19 31.22 -32.97
N PRO A 9 -1.94 31.57 -32.62
CA PRO A 9 -0.82 30.66 -32.72
C PRO A 9 -1.12 29.39 -31.90
N ARG A 10 -0.93 28.22 -32.52
CA ARG A 10 -1.18 26.94 -31.85
C ARG A 10 -0.32 26.86 -30.57
N PRO A 11 -0.93 26.60 -29.41
CA PRO A 11 -0.18 26.52 -28.16
C PRO A 11 0.85 25.40 -28.22
N ARG A 12 2.06 25.68 -27.74
CA ARG A 12 3.14 24.69 -27.67
C ARG A 12 3.00 23.87 -26.40
N VAL A 13 2.73 22.57 -26.52
CA VAL A 13 2.59 21.66 -25.37
C VAL A 13 3.83 20.78 -25.26
N ARG A 14 4.38 20.64 -24.04
CA ARG A 14 5.51 19.74 -23.75
C ARG A 14 5.25 18.93 -22.48
N TYR A 15 5.84 17.74 -22.41
CA TYR A 15 5.91 16.97 -21.17
C TYR A 15 7.18 17.31 -20.40
N ASN A 16 7.09 17.38 -19.07
CA ASN A 16 8.28 17.37 -18.25
C ASN A 16 8.85 15.95 -18.18
N LEU A 17 9.98 15.72 -18.86
CA LEU A 17 10.59 14.39 -19.00
C LEU A 17 10.95 13.75 -17.65
N ARG A 18 11.36 14.56 -16.65
CA ARG A 18 11.71 14.04 -15.32
C ARG A 18 10.50 13.47 -14.61
N CYS A 19 9.36 14.16 -14.71
CA CYS A 19 8.13 13.71 -14.09
C CYS A 19 7.53 12.51 -14.82
N VAL A 20 7.66 12.44 -16.15
CA VAL A 20 7.32 11.22 -16.91
C VAL A 20 8.20 10.06 -16.47
N CYS A 21 9.51 10.27 -16.34
CA CYS A 21 10.45 9.24 -15.87
C CYS A 21 10.09 8.75 -14.45
N LEU A 22 9.84 9.65 -13.50
CA LEU A 22 9.41 9.29 -12.14
C LEU A 22 8.07 8.53 -12.14
N SER A 23 7.09 8.99 -12.91
CA SER A 23 5.80 8.29 -13.07
C SER A 23 5.99 6.87 -13.63
N CYS A 24 6.87 6.71 -14.62
CA CYS A 24 7.24 5.41 -15.16
C CYS A 24 7.92 4.53 -14.11
N VAL A 25 8.84 5.07 -13.29
CA VAL A 25 9.51 4.32 -12.21
C VAL A 25 8.48 3.81 -11.19
N PHE A 26 7.57 4.66 -10.72
CA PHE A 26 6.53 4.22 -9.79
C PHE A 26 5.55 3.24 -10.40
N CYS A 27 5.22 3.40 -11.68
CA CYS A 27 4.41 2.43 -12.41
C CYS A 27 5.12 1.08 -12.52
N ILE A 28 6.40 1.06 -12.91
CA ILE A 28 7.23 -0.15 -13.01
C ILE A 28 7.31 -0.83 -11.64
N ASN A 29 7.48 -0.08 -10.56
CA ASN A 29 7.49 -0.65 -9.20
C ASN A 29 6.24 -1.48 -8.93
N VAL A 30 5.04 -0.95 -9.24
CA VAL A 30 3.77 -1.69 -9.07
C VAL A 30 3.66 -2.89 -10.02
N LEU A 31 4.16 -2.77 -11.24
CA LEU A 31 4.16 -3.85 -12.23
C LEU A 31 5.12 -4.98 -11.88
N VAL A 32 6.19 -4.69 -11.14
CA VAL A 32 7.18 -5.69 -10.70
C VAL A 32 6.72 -6.44 -9.47
N LEU A 33 5.83 -5.88 -8.62
CA LEU A 33 5.35 -6.52 -7.39
C LEU A 33 4.94 -8.01 -7.54
N PRO A 34 4.22 -8.47 -8.58
CA PRO A 34 3.88 -9.89 -8.73
C PRO A 34 5.11 -10.80 -8.90
N VAL A 35 6.20 -10.27 -9.47
CA VAL A 35 7.43 -11.02 -9.80
C VAL A 35 8.52 -10.80 -8.75
N GLU A 36 8.51 -9.67 -8.05
CA GLU A 36 9.40 -9.33 -6.92
C GLU A 36 9.46 -10.44 -5.87
N VAL A 37 8.39 -11.21 -5.77
CA VAL A 37 8.27 -12.36 -4.89
C VAL A 37 9.41 -13.38 -5.02
N TYR A 38 9.99 -13.53 -6.21
CA TYR A 38 11.11 -14.43 -6.45
C TYR A 38 12.45 -13.93 -5.89
N MET A 39 12.49 -12.74 -5.26
CA MET A 39 13.64 -12.32 -4.46
C MET A 39 13.76 -13.11 -3.15
N TYR A 40 12.66 -13.67 -2.66
CA TYR A 40 12.63 -14.45 -1.43
C TYR A 40 11.93 -15.82 -1.58
N GLU A 41 11.25 -16.07 -2.71
CA GLU A 41 10.74 -17.38 -3.11
C GLU A 41 11.64 -18.10 -4.12
N VAL A 42 11.59 -19.43 -4.12
CA VAL A 42 12.27 -20.24 -5.14
C VAL A 42 11.62 -20.02 -6.51
N SER A 43 12.44 -19.66 -7.50
CA SER A 43 12.00 -19.51 -8.89
C SER A 43 11.77 -20.86 -9.56
N PRO A 44 10.74 -21.00 -10.42
CA PRO A 44 10.49 -22.22 -11.20
C PRO A 44 11.62 -22.56 -12.16
N PHE A 45 12.47 -21.58 -12.53
CA PHE A 45 13.55 -21.77 -13.49
C PHE A 45 14.88 -22.14 -12.84
N VAL A 46 15.00 -21.96 -11.53
CA VAL A 46 16.18 -22.41 -10.80
C VAL A 46 16.04 -23.91 -10.65
N ARG A 47 16.72 -24.68 -11.51
CA ARG A 47 16.95 -26.10 -11.25
C ARG A 47 17.80 -26.16 -10.00
N ALA A 48 17.16 -26.44 -8.88
CA ALA A 48 17.85 -26.61 -7.61
C ALA A 48 18.94 -27.66 -7.81
N SER A 49 20.18 -27.19 -7.81
CA SER A 49 21.36 -28.05 -7.76
C SER A 49 21.53 -28.46 -6.30
N PHE A 50 20.48 -29.08 -5.74
CA PHE A 50 20.53 -29.68 -4.42
C PHE A 50 21.76 -30.57 -4.37
N ARG A 51 22.45 -30.61 -3.21
CA ARG A 51 23.55 -31.56 -3.04
C ARG A 51 23.03 -32.97 -3.35
N ALA A 52 23.86 -33.78 -4.03
CA ALA A 52 23.43 -34.98 -4.74
C ALA A 52 22.55 -35.95 -3.92
N LEU A 53 21.65 -36.67 -4.60
CA LEU A 53 20.86 -37.77 -4.05
C LEU A 53 21.76 -38.78 -3.30
N PRO A 54 21.34 -39.28 -2.12
CA PRO A 54 19.97 -39.26 -1.59
C PRO A 54 19.67 -38.08 -0.64
N SER A 55 20.53 -37.05 -0.58
CA SER A 55 20.67 -36.26 0.65
C SER A 55 19.60 -35.20 0.98
N PHE A 56 18.74 -34.76 0.06
CA PHE A 56 17.78 -33.68 0.36
C PHE A 56 16.37 -33.87 -0.21
N PRO A 57 16.14 -34.39 -1.44
CA PRO A 57 14.79 -34.51 -2.01
C PRO A 57 13.81 -35.33 -1.18
N ALA A 58 14.29 -36.40 -0.53
CA ALA A 58 13.46 -37.26 0.30
C ALA A 58 13.19 -36.68 1.70
N ALA A 59 14.01 -35.73 2.17
CA ALA A 59 13.76 -35.00 3.41
C ALA A 59 12.72 -33.86 3.25
N PHE A 60 12.40 -33.48 2.00
CA PHE A 60 11.30 -32.58 1.68
C PHE A 60 9.99 -33.31 1.37
N ASP A 61 9.99 -34.65 1.34
CA ASP A 61 8.78 -35.44 1.12
C ASP A 61 7.91 -35.39 2.40
N PRO A 62 6.67 -34.88 2.33
CA PRO A 62 5.76 -34.83 3.48
C PRO A 62 5.41 -36.20 4.07
N HIS A 63 5.69 -37.28 3.34
CA HIS A 63 5.37 -38.65 3.74
C HIS A 63 6.60 -39.46 4.17
N ALA A 64 7.81 -38.93 4.01
CA ALA A 64 9.01 -39.58 4.50
C ALA A 64 9.15 -39.36 6.00
N ASP A 65 9.66 -40.35 6.75
CA ASP A 65 9.94 -40.20 8.18
C ASP A 65 11.05 -39.16 8.38
N PRO A 66 10.73 -37.97 8.90
CA PRO A 66 11.71 -36.90 9.04
C PRO A 66 12.76 -37.22 10.11
N ALA A 67 12.44 -38.09 11.09
CA ALA A 67 13.37 -38.49 12.14
C ALA A 67 14.58 -39.25 11.57
N GLY A 68 14.38 -39.98 10.47
CA GLY A 68 15.44 -40.70 9.76
C GLY A 68 16.52 -39.78 9.15
N TYR A 69 16.22 -38.50 8.90
CA TYR A 69 17.15 -37.55 8.27
C TYR A 69 17.92 -36.67 9.27
N ILE A 70 17.59 -36.74 10.55
CA ILE A 70 18.28 -35.97 11.60
C ILE A 70 19.81 -36.19 11.57
N PRO A 71 20.34 -37.44 11.52
CA PRO A 71 21.79 -37.67 11.52
C PRO A 71 22.49 -37.02 10.32
N LEU A 72 21.78 -36.95 9.18
CA LEU A 72 22.29 -36.32 7.98
C LEU A 72 22.39 -34.80 8.15
N PHE A 73 21.34 -34.15 8.68
CA PHE A 73 21.36 -32.71 8.94
C PHE A 73 22.46 -32.33 9.95
N GLN A 74 22.62 -33.14 10.99
CA GLN A 74 23.72 -33.01 11.95
C GLN A 74 25.08 -33.07 11.26
N SER A 75 25.31 -34.05 10.37
CA SER A 75 26.59 -34.17 9.66
C SER A 75 26.93 -32.94 8.78
N LEU A 76 25.92 -32.28 8.22
CA LEU A 76 26.09 -31.15 7.31
C LEU A 76 26.19 -29.79 8.01
N TYR A 77 25.46 -29.61 9.11
CA TYR A 77 25.28 -28.29 9.74
C TYR A 77 25.91 -28.15 11.14
N ASN A 78 26.44 -29.24 11.73
CA ASN A 78 27.18 -29.15 13.00
C ASN A 78 28.51 -28.39 12.83
N HIS A 79 29.19 -28.52 11.69
CA HIS A 79 30.56 -28.02 11.50
C HIS A 79 30.65 -26.70 10.71
N THR A 80 29.53 -26.11 10.28
CA THR A 80 29.54 -24.96 9.36
C THR A 80 29.31 -23.62 10.07
N THR A 81 30.39 -22.85 10.19
CA THR A 81 30.50 -21.40 10.50
C THR A 81 29.80 -20.86 11.75
N ASP A 82 30.58 -20.11 12.54
CA ASP A 82 30.30 -19.43 13.83
C ASP A 82 29.18 -18.37 13.82
N SER A 83 28.35 -18.34 12.77
CA SER A 83 27.26 -17.37 12.63
C SER A 83 25.97 -17.88 13.29
N MET A 84 25.37 -17.06 14.17
CA MET A 84 24.06 -17.31 14.80
C MET A 84 22.92 -17.50 13.79
N TYR A 85 23.04 -16.94 12.60
CA TYR A 85 22.08 -17.12 11.51
C TYR A 85 22.81 -17.26 10.18
N SER A 86 22.46 -18.27 9.41
CA SER A 86 22.99 -18.51 8.07
C SER A 86 21.91 -19.04 7.14
N HIS A 87 21.92 -18.58 5.88
CA HIS A 87 21.01 -19.05 4.83
C HIS A 87 21.78 -19.94 3.85
N ASP A 88 21.38 -21.21 3.72
CA ASP A 88 21.92 -22.10 2.70
C ASP A 88 21.15 -21.92 1.39
N ARG A 89 21.76 -21.21 0.44
CA ARG A 89 21.21 -21.00 -0.91
C ARG A 89 21.11 -22.28 -1.74
N THR A 90 21.94 -23.29 -1.45
CA THR A 90 21.98 -24.54 -2.23
C THR A 90 20.81 -25.45 -1.90
N ASN A 91 20.47 -25.54 -0.61
CA ASN A 91 19.36 -26.37 -0.12
C ASN A 91 18.11 -25.55 0.21
N VAL A 92 18.14 -24.23 0.02
CA VAL A 92 17.05 -23.29 0.27
C VAL A 92 16.47 -23.47 1.68
N LEU A 93 17.31 -23.31 2.70
CA LEU A 93 16.89 -23.38 4.09
C LEU A 93 17.55 -22.31 4.95
N ASP A 94 16.89 -21.96 6.05
CA ASP A 94 17.40 -21.03 7.04
C ASP A 94 17.86 -21.79 8.28
N ILE A 95 19.05 -21.44 8.77
CA ILE A 95 19.70 -22.04 9.93
C ILE A 95 19.77 -20.99 11.01
N VAL A 96 19.13 -21.26 12.14
CA VAL A 96 19.20 -20.44 13.35
C VAL A 96 19.95 -21.23 14.41
N ARG A 97 20.97 -20.61 15.00
CA ARG A 97 21.74 -21.18 16.09
C ARG A 97 21.60 -20.30 17.32
N SER A 98 21.35 -20.94 18.44
CA SER A 98 21.18 -20.27 19.73
C SER A 98 21.87 -21.08 20.82
N THR A 99 22.48 -20.39 21.78
CA THR A 99 23.13 -21.03 22.92
C THR A 99 22.11 -21.23 24.02
N LEU A 100 21.89 -22.48 24.39
CA LEU A 100 21.09 -22.88 25.53
C LEU A 100 21.97 -22.76 26.78
N VAL A 101 21.83 -21.63 27.48
CA VAL A 101 22.57 -21.37 28.73
C VAL A 101 21.90 -22.14 29.87
N ARG A 102 22.69 -22.92 30.61
CA ARG A 102 22.20 -23.59 31.83
C ARG A 102 22.07 -22.57 32.95
N ASN A 103 20.83 -22.32 33.36
CA ASN A 103 20.56 -21.43 34.49
C ASN A 103 19.68 -22.11 35.55
N LEU A 104 20.35 -22.69 36.55
CA LEU A 104 19.75 -23.40 37.68
C LEU A 104 18.79 -22.53 38.53
N SER A 105 18.83 -21.20 38.42
CA SER A 105 17.94 -20.29 39.16
C SER A 105 16.59 -20.01 38.48
N HIS A 106 16.38 -20.46 37.23
CA HIS A 106 15.16 -20.22 36.45
C HIS A 106 14.45 -21.51 36.02
N CYS A 107 14.53 -22.54 36.86
CA CYS A 107 14.06 -23.88 36.54
C CYS A 107 12.56 -24.13 36.67
N ASP A 108 11.80 -23.14 37.14
CA ASP A 108 10.40 -23.36 37.52
C ASP A 108 9.40 -23.10 36.36
N ALA A 109 9.84 -22.71 35.16
CA ALA A 109 8.90 -22.46 34.06
C ALA A 109 9.47 -22.71 32.64
N PRO A 110 8.84 -23.59 31.83
CA PRO A 110 9.14 -23.77 30.40
C PRO A 110 9.03 -22.47 29.57
N SER A 111 8.28 -21.50 30.09
CA SER A 111 8.15 -20.18 29.50
C SER A 111 9.49 -19.41 29.43
N SER A 112 10.42 -19.67 30.35
CA SER A 112 11.74 -19.01 30.36
C SER A 112 12.58 -19.30 29.10
N ILE A 113 12.41 -20.48 28.49
CA ILE A 113 13.07 -20.88 27.24
C ILE A 113 12.42 -20.21 26.03
N LEU A 114 11.09 -20.14 26.04
CA LEU A 114 10.30 -19.41 25.04
C LEU A 114 10.83 -17.98 24.86
N HIS A 115 11.16 -17.30 25.95
CA HIS A 115 11.52 -15.88 25.96
C HIS A 115 12.99 -15.59 25.62
N THR A 116 13.84 -16.61 25.59
CA THR A 116 15.29 -16.44 25.40
C THR A 116 15.76 -16.82 24.00
N HIS A 117 15.00 -17.62 23.26
CA HIS A 117 15.45 -18.22 22.00
C HIS A 117 14.67 -17.66 20.79
N VAL A 118 15.42 -17.17 19.79
CA VAL A 118 14.83 -16.64 18.55
C VAL A 118 14.18 -17.79 17.78
N GLY A 119 12.89 -17.66 17.47
CA GLY A 119 12.12 -18.69 16.77
C GLY A 119 11.47 -19.74 17.68
N ALA A 120 11.55 -19.61 19.01
CA ALA A 120 10.96 -20.56 19.95
C ALA A 120 9.43 -20.73 19.81
N PHE A 121 8.72 -19.74 19.29
CA PHE A 121 7.28 -19.87 19.02
C PHE A 121 6.96 -20.80 17.84
N TYR A 122 7.94 -21.16 17.01
CA TYR A 122 7.79 -22.21 16.00
C TYR A 122 8.02 -23.61 16.57
N PHE A 123 8.45 -23.74 17.83
CA PHE A 123 8.65 -25.03 18.47
C PHE A 123 7.31 -25.61 18.94
N PRO A 124 7.09 -26.92 18.81
CA PRO A 124 5.94 -27.57 19.41
C PRO A 124 6.07 -27.60 20.94
N GLN A 125 4.94 -27.72 21.63
CA GLN A 125 4.89 -27.61 23.09
C GLN A 125 5.70 -28.72 23.79
N ASP A 126 5.69 -29.94 23.26
CA ASP A 126 6.47 -31.07 23.77
C ASP A 126 7.98 -30.83 23.71
N LEU A 127 8.49 -30.25 22.61
CA LEU A 127 9.89 -29.85 22.50
C LEU A 127 10.25 -28.73 23.48
N GLN A 128 9.34 -27.78 23.71
CA GLN A 128 9.58 -26.70 24.67
C GLN A 128 9.70 -27.25 26.10
N ASP A 129 8.83 -28.20 26.47
CA ASP A 129 8.87 -28.87 27.76
C ASP A 129 10.15 -29.72 27.91
N ASP A 130 10.53 -30.48 26.87
CA ASP A 130 11.77 -31.26 26.84
C ASP A 130 13.00 -30.35 27.01
N LEU A 131 13.07 -29.22 26.29
CA LEU A 131 14.17 -28.26 26.42
C LEU A 131 14.20 -27.61 27.82
N ALA A 132 13.03 -27.38 28.44
CA ALA A 132 12.91 -26.86 29.81
C ALA A 132 13.54 -27.80 30.82
N THR A 133 13.22 -29.09 30.73
CA THR A 133 13.83 -30.09 31.61
C THR A 133 15.34 -30.18 31.44
N LEU A 134 15.87 -30.02 30.21
CA LEU A 134 17.31 -30.05 29.94
C LEU A 134 18.07 -28.85 30.47
N THR A 135 17.48 -27.65 30.52
CA THR A 135 18.14 -26.49 31.13
C THR A 135 18.40 -26.68 32.63
N CYS A 136 17.69 -27.63 33.26
CA CYS A 136 17.67 -27.85 34.70
C CYS A 136 18.30 -29.17 35.15
N SER A 137 18.58 -30.09 34.22
CA SER A 137 19.15 -31.41 34.52
C SER A 137 20.57 -31.56 33.95
N MET A 138 21.34 -32.49 34.51
CA MET A 138 22.63 -32.89 33.94
C MET A 138 22.40 -33.46 32.54
N PRO A 139 23.32 -33.23 31.58
CA PRO A 139 23.07 -33.54 30.17
C PRO A 139 22.80 -35.04 30.04
N SER A 140 21.62 -35.39 29.53
CA SER A 140 21.34 -36.78 29.15
C SER A 140 22.32 -37.17 28.04
N THR A 141 22.91 -38.36 28.14
CA THR A 141 23.75 -38.95 27.08
C THR A 141 23.00 -39.11 25.75
N ASN A 142 21.67 -39.07 25.80
CA ASN A 142 20.81 -39.04 24.63
C ASN A 142 20.51 -37.57 24.31
N GLY A 143 21.18 -37.01 23.30
CA GLY A 143 20.89 -35.65 22.81
C GLY A 143 19.45 -35.53 22.31
N ILE A 144 18.88 -34.33 22.38
CA ILE A 144 17.55 -34.05 21.81
C ILE A 144 17.69 -33.74 20.33
N ALA A 145 16.92 -34.45 19.53
CA ALA A 145 16.66 -34.09 18.16
C ALA A 145 15.18 -34.35 17.82
N ARG A 146 14.57 -33.40 17.11
CA ARG A 146 13.14 -33.40 16.77
C ARG A 146 12.91 -32.82 15.38
N THR A 147 11.84 -33.28 14.78
CA THR A 147 11.35 -32.85 13.47
C THR A 147 9.84 -32.74 13.49
N TRP A 148 9.30 -31.68 12.90
CA TRP A 148 7.85 -31.48 12.78
C TRP A 148 7.53 -30.69 11.51
N HIS A 149 6.26 -30.71 11.11
CA HIS A 149 5.79 -30.00 9.93
C HIS A 149 4.83 -28.87 10.30
N PHE A 150 4.81 -27.82 9.49
CA PHE A 150 3.73 -26.85 9.46
C PHE A 150 2.73 -27.21 8.38
N GLN A 151 1.46 -27.06 8.70
CA GLN A 151 0.34 -27.25 7.81
C GLN A 151 -0.51 -25.99 7.74
N LEU A 152 -1.07 -25.70 6.57
CA LEU A 152 -2.07 -24.68 6.35
C LEU A 152 -3.38 -25.40 5.99
N PHE A 153 -4.33 -25.44 6.93
CA PHE A 153 -5.60 -26.15 6.78
C PHE A 153 -5.43 -27.60 6.30
N GLY A 154 -4.48 -28.32 6.91
CA GLY A 154 -4.15 -29.72 6.60
C GLY A 154 -3.23 -29.94 5.39
N SER A 155 -2.86 -28.90 4.64
CA SER A 155 -1.85 -29.00 3.57
C SER A 155 -0.47 -28.64 4.10
N PHE A 156 0.52 -29.50 3.89
CA PHE A 156 1.91 -29.24 4.32
C PHE A 156 2.49 -27.97 3.66
N THR A 157 3.22 -27.18 4.44
CA THR A 157 3.84 -25.93 3.97
C THR A 157 5.34 -25.86 4.24
N SER A 158 5.82 -26.36 5.37
CA SER A 158 7.24 -26.35 5.70
C SER A 158 7.58 -27.44 6.72
N THR A 159 8.86 -27.80 6.78
CA THR A 159 9.42 -28.73 7.75
C THR A 159 10.39 -27.98 8.63
N SER A 160 10.36 -28.30 9.92
CA SER A 160 11.23 -27.73 10.94
C SER A 160 11.99 -28.83 11.65
N VAL A 161 13.28 -28.60 11.89
CA VAL A 161 14.17 -29.57 12.53
C VAL A 161 14.96 -28.85 13.60
N ALA A 162 15.03 -29.41 14.81
CA ALA A 162 15.85 -28.86 15.88
C ALA A 162 16.64 -29.97 16.58
N TRP A 163 17.90 -29.69 16.91
CA TRP A 163 18.70 -30.58 17.74
C TRP A 163 19.72 -29.82 18.60
N LEU A 164 20.15 -30.49 19.66
CA LEU A 164 21.23 -30.04 20.53
C LEU A 164 22.55 -30.69 20.10
N ASP A 165 23.62 -29.90 19.96
CA ASP A 165 24.93 -30.44 19.61
C ASP A 165 25.54 -31.22 20.80
N PRO A 166 25.77 -32.55 20.66
CA PRO A 166 26.34 -33.36 21.74
C PRO A 166 27.76 -32.95 22.14
N ASN A 167 28.54 -32.34 21.24
CA ASN A 167 29.93 -31.96 21.53
C ASN A 167 30.04 -30.68 22.40
N SER A 168 28.99 -29.85 22.39
CA SER A 168 28.89 -28.65 23.22
C SER A 168 28.63 -28.95 24.70
N ALA A 169 28.18 -30.17 25.03
CA ALA A 169 27.85 -30.58 26.40
C ALA A 169 29.05 -30.61 27.38
N THR A 170 30.28 -30.49 26.86
CA THR A 170 31.52 -30.38 27.65
C THR A 170 31.71 -28.99 28.28
N ASN A 171 31.10 -27.95 27.69
CA ASN A 171 30.99 -26.63 28.28
C ASN A 171 29.58 -26.46 28.90
N HIS A 172 29.43 -25.51 29.83
CA HIS A 172 28.15 -25.22 30.48
C HIS A 172 27.03 -24.81 29.50
N ASP A 173 27.36 -24.49 28.25
CA ASP A 173 26.44 -24.02 27.22
C ASP A 173 26.25 -25.08 26.12
N SER A 174 25.00 -25.43 25.85
CA SER A 174 24.65 -26.37 24.78
C SER A 174 24.19 -25.61 23.53
N LEU A 175 24.68 -25.95 22.34
CA LEU A 175 24.29 -25.27 21.10
C LEU A 175 23.00 -25.90 20.53
N LEU A 176 21.92 -25.12 20.47
CA LEU A 176 20.66 -25.49 19.81
C LEU A 176 20.70 -25.01 18.35
N THR A 177 20.61 -25.95 17.41
CA THR A 177 20.49 -25.66 15.98
C THR A 177 19.07 -25.91 15.53
N TYR A 178 18.47 -24.92 14.87
CA TYR A 178 17.13 -24.95 14.30
C TYR A 178 17.20 -24.71 12.79
N LEU A 179 16.57 -25.58 12.01
CA LEU A 179 16.41 -25.48 10.57
C LEU A 179 14.95 -25.19 10.23
N PHE A 180 14.72 -24.15 9.43
CA PHE A 180 13.43 -23.90 8.79
C PHE A 180 13.54 -24.21 7.30
N ILE A 181 12.73 -25.16 6.84
CA ILE A 181 12.81 -25.73 5.50
C ILE A 181 11.46 -25.51 4.79
N PRO A 182 11.35 -24.59 3.82
CA PRO A 182 10.12 -24.40 3.06
C PRO A 182 9.82 -25.62 2.17
N MET A 183 8.55 -25.97 2.00
CA MET A 183 8.15 -27.09 1.14
C MET A 183 8.51 -26.82 -0.32
N HIS A 184 9.09 -27.82 -0.97
CA HIS A 184 9.33 -27.78 -2.41
C HIS A 184 8.09 -28.24 -3.15
N HIS A 185 7.41 -27.32 -3.83
CA HIS A 185 6.21 -27.65 -4.60
C HIS A 185 6.55 -28.29 -5.95
N ALA A 186 5.65 -29.15 -6.43
CA ALA A 186 5.78 -29.76 -7.75
C ALA A 186 5.80 -28.69 -8.87
N MET A 187 6.56 -28.98 -9.93
CA MET A 187 6.71 -28.06 -11.08
C MET A 187 5.40 -27.53 -11.67
N PRO A 188 4.31 -28.33 -11.81
CA PRO A 188 3.04 -27.81 -12.30
C PRO A 188 2.48 -26.67 -11.45
N TRP A 189 2.55 -26.78 -10.12
CA TRP A 189 2.08 -25.74 -9.21
C TRP A 189 2.91 -24.46 -9.32
N LEU A 190 4.23 -24.59 -9.40
CA LEU A 190 5.14 -23.44 -9.57
C LEU A 190 4.86 -22.71 -10.90
N LEU A 191 4.59 -23.45 -11.97
CA LEU A 191 4.20 -22.89 -13.26
C LEU A 191 2.82 -22.24 -13.23
N THR A 192 1.85 -22.81 -12.51
CA THR A 192 0.54 -22.19 -12.31
C THR A 192 0.65 -20.86 -11.57
N LYS A 193 1.45 -20.79 -10.48
CA LYS A 193 1.72 -19.53 -9.76
C LYS A 193 2.40 -18.51 -10.67
N LEU A 194 3.41 -18.92 -11.44
CA LEU A 194 4.09 -18.05 -12.40
C LEU A 194 3.11 -17.52 -13.45
N ALA A 195 2.29 -18.39 -14.06
CA ALA A 195 1.29 -17.99 -15.04
C ALA A 195 0.29 -16.98 -14.46
N GLY A 196 -0.19 -17.21 -13.24
CA GLY A 196 -1.05 -16.27 -12.51
C GLY A 196 -0.38 -14.90 -12.32
N ARG A 197 0.89 -14.86 -11.90
CA ARG A 197 1.68 -13.62 -11.71
C ARG A 197 1.92 -12.87 -13.04
N VAL A 198 2.18 -13.59 -14.14
CA VAL A 198 2.33 -13.00 -15.48
C VAL A 198 1.01 -12.44 -15.98
N ILE A 199 -0.10 -13.18 -15.87
CA ILE A 199 -1.44 -12.71 -16.23
C ILE A 199 -1.79 -11.46 -15.44
N MET A 200 -1.50 -11.46 -14.13
CA MET A 200 -1.75 -10.30 -13.28
C MET A 200 -0.91 -9.08 -13.69
N THR A 201 0.36 -9.29 -14.03
CA THR A 201 1.24 -8.23 -14.54
C THR A 201 0.69 -7.64 -15.83
N CYS A 202 0.28 -8.47 -16.79
CA CYS A 202 -0.37 -8.03 -18.03
C CYS A 202 -1.68 -7.28 -17.75
N PHE A 203 -2.48 -7.72 -16.78
CA PHE A 203 -3.70 -7.04 -16.36
C PHE A 203 -3.41 -5.65 -15.77
N LEU A 204 -2.38 -5.50 -14.93
CA LEU A 204 -1.95 -4.20 -14.40
C LEU A 204 -1.48 -3.26 -15.51
N VAL A 205 -0.72 -3.75 -16.49
CA VAL A 205 -0.31 -2.96 -17.67
C VAL A 205 -1.54 -2.50 -18.44
N HIS A 206 -2.49 -3.41 -18.73
CA HIS A 206 -3.73 -3.07 -19.43
C HIS A 206 -4.51 -1.98 -18.66
N MET A 207 -4.63 -2.12 -17.34
CA MET A 207 -5.31 -1.14 -16.50
C MET A 207 -4.61 0.22 -16.51
N ALA A 208 -3.28 0.27 -16.33
CA ALA A 208 -2.52 1.52 -16.35
C ALA A 208 -2.66 2.24 -17.69
N MET A 209 -2.59 1.50 -18.80
CA MET A 209 -2.74 2.06 -20.13
C MET A 209 -4.16 2.59 -20.39
N ARG A 210 -5.18 1.80 -20.04
CA ARG A 210 -6.59 2.15 -20.30
C ARG A 210 -7.11 3.27 -19.41
N HIS A 211 -6.78 3.23 -18.12
CA HIS A 211 -7.36 4.10 -17.10
C HIS A 211 -6.49 5.30 -16.72
N TYR A 212 -5.23 5.36 -17.17
CA TYR A 212 -4.34 6.48 -16.84
C TYR A 212 -3.67 7.09 -18.08
N TYR A 213 -2.77 6.35 -18.76
CA TYR A 213 -1.95 6.91 -19.84
C TYR A 213 -2.77 7.34 -21.06
N ARG A 214 -3.84 6.62 -21.41
CA ARG A 214 -4.76 7.06 -22.48
C ARG A 214 -5.40 8.40 -22.16
N HIS A 215 -5.70 8.69 -20.89
CA HIS A 215 -6.26 9.97 -20.48
C HIS A 215 -5.22 11.09 -20.50
N ILE A 216 -3.95 10.81 -20.15
CA ILE A 216 -2.85 11.78 -20.30
C ILE A 216 -2.65 12.15 -21.77
N TRP A 217 -2.72 11.16 -22.67
CA TRP A 217 -2.58 11.45 -24.10
C TRP A 217 -3.74 12.28 -24.64
N HIS A 218 -4.96 12.02 -24.15
CA HIS A 218 -6.12 12.86 -24.43
C HIS A 218 -5.88 14.31 -23.97
N LEU A 219 -5.37 14.52 -22.75
CA LEU A 219 -5.10 15.86 -22.22
C LEU A 219 -4.14 16.63 -23.13
N HIS A 220 -3.03 16.00 -23.53
CA HIS A 220 -2.05 16.62 -24.42
C HIS A 220 -2.66 17.01 -25.77
N ARG A 221 -3.45 16.11 -26.39
CA ARG A 221 -4.13 16.40 -27.66
C ARG A 221 -5.15 17.54 -27.54
N SER A 222 -5.89 17.60 -26.44
CA SER A 222 -6.83 18.69 -26.17
C SER A 222 -6.11 20.02 -25.99
N LEU A 223 -4.98 20.05 -25.27
CA LEU A 223 -4.20 21.28 -25.05
C LEU A 223 -3.48 21.80 -26.29
N LEU A 224 -3.24 20.97 -27.30
CA LEU A 224 -2.70 21.41 -28.59
C LEU A 224 -3.70 22.23 -29.42
N SER A 225 -4.99 22.07 -29.14
CA SER A 225 -6.07 22.68 -29.92
C SER A 225 -6.85 23.74 -29.15
N HIS A 226 -6.88 23.66 -27.81
CA HIS A 226 -7.70 24.52 -26.96
C HIS A 226 -6.90 24.98 -25.74
N GLY A 227 -7.24 26.17 -25.22
CA GLY A 227 -6.72 26.64 -23.94
C GLY A 227 -7.17 25.76 -22.77
N VAL A 228 -6.45 25.86 -21.64
CA VAL A 228 -6.78 25.10 -20.43
C VAL A 228 -8.17 25.49 -19.91
N HIS A 229 -8.45 26.79 -19.81
CA HIS A 229 -9.72 27.34 -19.37
C HIS A 229 -10.01 28.68 -20.07
N ASP A 230 -11.27 29.13 -20.07
CA ASP A 230 -11.69 30.39 -20.64
C ASP A 230 -11.05 31.54 -19.83
N GLY A 231 -10.10 32.26 -20.45
CA GLY A 231 -9.30 33.31 -19.81
C GLY A 231 -7.79 33.02 -19.71
N SER A 232 -7.32 31.83 -20.10
CA SER A 232 -5.89 31.51 -20.12
C SER A 232 -5.16 32.36 -21.16
N THR A 233 -4.13 33.09 -20.72
CA THR A 233 -3.23 33.90 -21.58
C THR A 233 -1.95 33.15 -21.98
N ALA A 234 -1.84 31.88 -21.59
CA ALA A 234 -0.65 31.07 -21.83
C ALA A 234 -0.54 30.64 -23.29
N VAL A 235 0.66 30.78 -23.85
CA VAL A 235 1.02 30.39 -25.23
C VAL A 235 1.74 29.03 -25.24
N ARG A 236 2.34 28.64 -24.10
CA ARG A 236 3.06 27.37 -23.95
C ARG A 236 2.61 26.65 -22.68
N PHE A 237 2.36 25.36 -22.79
CA PHE A 237 1.97 24.49 -21.67
C PHE A 237 3.01 23.41 -21.41
N GLU A 238 3.33 23.19 -20.14
CA GLU A 238 4.15 22.08 -19.67
C GLU A 238 3.33 21.19 -18.74
N ILE A 239 3.20 19.90 -19.09
CA ILE A 239 2.42 18.93 -18.32
C ILE A 239 3.33 18.17 -17.37
N PHE A 240 3.02 18.29 -16.08
CA PHE A 240 3.56 17.48 -14.99
C PHE A 240 2.61 16.32 -14.74
N VAL A 241 3.06 15.13 -15.15
CA VAL A 241 2.28 13.90 -15.05
C VAL A 241 2.32 13.40 -13.60
N GLY A 242 1.15 13.00 -13.08
CA GLY A 242 1.05 12.27 -11.81
C GLY A 242 1.46 10.80 -11.98
N GLU A 243 0.90 9.91 -11.18
CA GLU A 243 1.18 8.47 -11.26
C GLU A 243 -0.06 7.57 -11.15
N PRO A 244 0.00 6.35 -11.73
CA PRO A 244 -1.15 5.45 -11.78
C PRO A 244 -1.35 4.61 -10.52
N THR A 245 -0.39 4.57 -9.58
CA THR A 245 -0.37 3.62 -8.45
C THR A 245 -1.69 3.54 -7.68
N PRO A 246 -2.34 4.66 -7.26
CA PRO A 246 -3.59 4.57 -6.50
C PRO A 246 -4.75 3.96 -7.29
N ILE A 247 -4.81 4.18 -8.61
CA ILE A 247 -5.84 3.60 -9.48
C ILE A 247 -5.68 2.08 -9.51
N LEU A 248 -4.45 1.61 -9.68
CA LEU A 248 -4.13 0.18 -9.73
C LEU A 248 -4.41 -0.51 -8.40
N VAL A 249 -3.94 0.07 -7.29
CA VAL A 249 -4.08 -0.50 -5.93
C VAL A 249 -5.53 -0.52 -5.48
N SER A 250 -6.35 0.46 -5.88
CA SER A 250 -7.76 0.52 -5.50
C SER A 250 -8.67 -0.51 -6.17
N HIS A 251 -8.15 -1.33 -7.12
CA HIS A 251 -8.95 -2.30 -7.83
C HIS A 251 -9.12 -3.61 -7.02
N PRO A 252 -10.36 -4.07 -6.74
CA PRO A 252 -10.61 -5.18 -5.83
C PRO A 252 -10.00 -6.51 -6.29
N LEU A 253 -9.97 -6.79 -7.60
CA LEU A 253 -9.34 -8.02 -8.12
C LEU A 253 -7.82 -8.03 -7.92
N VAL A 254 -7.17 -6.86 -7.99
CA VAL A 254 -5.73 -6.75 -7.76
C VAL A 254 -5.43 -7.09 -6.30
N CYS A 255 -6.18 -6.48 -5.38
CA CYS A 255 -6.06 -6.72 -3.95
C CYS A 255 -6.30 -8.20 -3.60
N LEU A 256 -7.36 -8.81 -4.15
CA LEU A 256 -7.68 -10.22 -3.92
C LEU A 256 -6.56 -11.14 -4.41
N PHE A 257 -6.03 -10.89 -5.60
CA PHE A 257 -4.93 -11.68 -6.16
C PHE A 257 -3.71 -11.67 -5.23
N PHE A 258 -3.26 -10.50 -4.78
CA PHE A 258 -2.08 -10.43 -3.91
C PHE A 258 -2.30 -11.07 -2.53
N ILE A 259 -3.52 -11.00 -1.98
CA ILE A 259 -3.84 -11.71 -0.72
C ILE A 259 -3.76 -13.21 -0.92
N LEU A 260 -4.34 -13.74 -2.00
CA LEU A 260 -4.28 -15.17 -2.33
C LEU A 260 -2.83 -15.61 -2.63
N ASP A 261 -2.05 -14.79 -3.32
CA ASP A 261 -0.63 -15.05 -3.59
C ASP A 261 0.21 -15.14 -2.29
N ILE A 262 -0.09 -14.30 -1.28
CA ILE A 262 0.55 -14.38 0.04
C ILE A 262 0.13 -15.66 0.77
N TRP A 263 -1.15 -16.01 0.78
CA TRP A 263 -1.66 -17.19 1.49
C TRP A 263 -1.20 -18.51 0.87
N THR A 264 -1.11 -18.57 -0.46
CA THR A 264 -0.55 -19.73 -1.20
C THR A 264 0.97 -19.83 -1.12
N SER A 265 1.61 -18.94 -0.37
CA SER A 265 3.06 -18.88 -0.14
C SER A 265 3.36 -18.76 1.35
N ALA A 266 2.54 -19.38 2.19
CA ALA A 266 2.60 -19.27 3.65
C ALA A 266 3.97 -19.69 4.23
N GLU A 267 4.65 -20.63 3.58
CA GLU A 267 6.00 -21.07 3.94
C GLU A 267 7.02 -19.92 3.93
N TYR A 268 6.86 -18.97 3.01
CA TYR A 268 7.73 -17.80 2.91
C TYR A 268 7.33 -16.68 3.88
N VAL A 269 6.09 -16.70 4.39
CA VAL A 269 5.66 -15.78 5.45
C VAL A 269 6.36 -16.13 6.75
N GLY A 270 6.42 -17.42 7.11
CA GLY A 270 7.19 -17.90 8.26
C GLY A 270 8.68 -17.55 8.14
N LEU A 271 9.24 -17.77 6.97
CA LEU A 271 10.63 -17.41 6.64
C LEU A 271 10.89 -15.89 6.79
N ALA A 272 9.97 -15.05 6.32
CA ALA A 272 10.09 -13.60 6.44
C ALA A 272 10.05 -13.14 7.90
N CYS A 273 9.19 -13.74 8.74
CA CYS A 273 9.16 -13.48 10.18
C CYS A 273 10.48 -13.83 10.87
N LEU A 274 11.09 -14.96 10.52
CA LEU A 274 12.41 -15.35 11.01
C LEU A 274 13.48 -14.33 10.59
N ARG A 275 13.52 -13.97 9.30
CA ARG A 275 14.50 -13.04 8.73
C ARG A 275 14.45 -11.63 9.32
N VAL A 276 13.25 -11.10 9.57
CA VAL A 276 13.09 -9.78 10.21
C VAL A 276 13.58 -9.79 11.66
N SER A 277 13.57 -10.94 12.32
CA SER A 277 14.11 -11.08 13.68
C SER A 277 15.65 -11.06 13.71
N GLN A 278 16.32 -11.17 12.56
CA GLN A 278 17.79 -11.23 12.45
C GLN A 278 18.41 -9.85 12.21
N VAL A 279 18.50 -9.04 13.25
CA VAL A 279 19.06 -7.67 13.16
C VAL A 279 20.58 -7.68 12.89
N SER A 280 21.27 -8.79 13.16
CA SER A 280 22.71 -8.95 12.90
C SER A 280 23.05 -9.11 11.42
N ASN A 281 22.13 -9.65 10.61
CA ASN A 281 22.33 -9.87 9.18
C ASN A 281 21.42 -8.94 8.38
N LEU A 282 21.96 -7.77 8.00
CA LEU A 282 21.21 -6.71 7.33
C LEU A 282 20.59 -7.15 6.00
N ASP A 283 21.23 -8.05 5.25
CA ASP A 283 20.71 -8.52 3.97
C ASP A 283 19.40 -9.30 4.16
N CYS A 284 19.39 -10.23 5.11
CA CYS A 284 18.22 -11.03 5.45
C CYS A 284 17.13 -10.16 6.09
N PHE A 285 17.51 -9.23 6.95
CA PHE A 285 16.60 -8.24 7.52
C PHE A 285 15.92 -7.41 6.44
N CYS A 286 16.66 -6.88 5.47
CA CYS A 286 16.12 -6.10 4.36
C CYS A 286 15.17 -6.91 3.47
N LEU A 287 15.49 -8.18 3.19
CA LEU A 287 14.59 -9.08 2.46
C LEU A 287 13.28 -9.33 3.22
N GLY A 288 13.37 -9.52 4.55
CA GLY A 288 12.21 -9.63 5.42
C GLY A 288 11.37 -8.34 5.42
N LEU A 289 12.00 -7.18 5.57
CA LEU A 289 11.32 -5.87 5.56
C LEU A 289 10.57 -5.64 4.24
N LEU A 290 11.19 -5.99 3.11
CA LEU A 290 10.58 -5.92 1.78
C LEU A 290 9.35 -6.84 1.66
N PHE A 291 9.42 -8.06 2.21
CA PHE A 291 8.26 -8.95 2.30
C PHE A 291 7.11 -8.31 3.09
N PHE A 292 7.38 -7.73 4.26
CA PHE A 292 6.36 -7.07 5.07
C PHE A 292 5.73 -5.85 4.38
N GLY A 293 6.44 -5.20 3.45
CA GLY A 293 5.86 -4.18 2.58
C GLY A 293 4.66 -4.69 1.77
N ARG A 294 4.65 -5.97 1.37
CA ARG A 294 3.52 -6.59 0.65
C ARG A 294 2.32 -6.84 1.54
N MET A 295 2.49 -6.89 2.86
CA MET A 295 1.37 -7.05 3.79
C MET A 295 0.42 -5.84 3.77
N MET A 296 0.82 -4.73 3.11
CA MET A 296 -0.07 -3.59 2.82
C MET A 296 -1.39 -4.00 2.14
N TRP A 297 -1.42 -5.09 1.37
CA TRP A 297 -2.63 -5.53 0.67
C TRP A 297 -3.77 -5.90 1.62
N PHE A 298 -3.45 -6.41 2.82
CA PHE A 298 -4.45 -6.61 3.85
C PHE A 298 -5.05 -5.28 4.32
N SER A 299 -4.21 -4.25 4.45
CA SER A 299 -4.68 -2.91 4.83
C SER A 299 -5.53 -2.29 3.71
N VAL A 300 -5.15 -2.47 2.45
CA VAL A 300 -5.93 -2.04 1.29
C VAL A 300 -7.30 -2.72 1.30
N ALA A 301 -7.38 -4.04 1.54
CA ALA A 301 -8.64 -4.76 1.64
C ALA A 301 -9.55 -4.20 2.74
N VAL A 302 -9.00 -3.91 3.93
CA VAL A 302 -9.73 -3.26 5.02
C VAL A 302 -10.25 -1.88 4.59
N LEU A 303 -9.42 -1.06 3.93
CA LEU A 303 -9.83 0.26 3.45
C LEU A 303 -10.90 0.19 2.36
N LEU A 304 -10.85 -0.81 1.45
CA LEU A 304 -11.88 -1.04 0.45
C LEU A 304 -13.20 -1.49 1.09
N ALA A 305 -13.16 -2.41 2.06
CA ALA A 305 -14.33 -2.83 2.83
C ALA A 305 -14.94 -1.66 3.60
N MET A 306 -14.10 -0.83 4.22
CA MET A 306 -14.52 0.40 4.90
C MET A 306 -15.16 1.38 3.92
N ASN A 307 -14.62 1.58 2.71
CA ASN A 307 -15.25 2.45 1.71
C ASN A 307 -16.65 1.96 1.33
N ILE A 308 -16.83 0.65 1.16
CA ILE A 308 -18.15 0.05 0.91
C ILE A 308 -19.08 0.30 2.09
N LEU A 309 -18.62 0.08 3.32
CA LEU A 309 -19.43 0.27 4.53
C LEU A 309 -19.85 1.74 4.72
N VAL A 310 -18.92 2.67 4.56
CA VAL A 310 -19.17 4.12 4.64
C VAL A 310 -20.18 4.55 3.58
N LYS A 311 -20.01 4.06 2.34
CA LYS A 311 -20.98 4.31 1.28
C LYS A 311 -22.33 3.70 1.64
N ARG A 312 -22.43 2.43 2.01
CA ARG A 312 -23.71 1.77 2.37
C ARG A 312 -24.44 2.48 3.51
N ARG A 313 -23.73 2.86 4.58
CA ARG A 313 -24.31 3.54 5.76
C ARG A 313 -24.61 5.02 5.55
N ARG A 314 -24.30 5.58 4.37
CA ARG A 314 -24.42 7.02 4.07
C ARG A 314 -23.77 7.91 5.15
N ALA A 315 -22.73 7.39 5.78
CA ALA A 315 -22.08 8.05 6.89
C ALA A 315 -21.32 9.27 6.34
N ARG A 316 -21.70 10.47 6.76
CA ARG A 316 -21.15 11.75 6.27
C ARG A 316 -19.80 12.11 6.90
N PHE A 317 -19.14 11.15 7.55
CA PHE A 317 -17.87 11.44 8.20
C PHE A 317 -16.85 11.79 7.13
N ALA A 318 -16.20 12.93 7.30
CA ALA A 318 -15.09 13.35 6.46
C ALA A 318 -13.89 12.44 6.77
N PHE A 319 -13.85 11.29 6.12
CA PHE A 319 -12.65 10.46 6.05
C PHE A 319 -11.67 11.19 5.14
N ARG A 320 -10.49 11.52 5.66
CA ARG A 320 -9.37 11.86 4.79
C ARG A 320 -8.71 10.56 4.36
N SER A 321 -8.54 10.47 3.06
CA SER A 321 -8.02 9.30 2.38
C SER A 321 -6.55 9.08 2.73
N VAL A 322 -6.16 7.81 2.88
CA VAL A 322 -4.78 7.40 3.19
C VAL A 322 -4.00 7.22 1.88
N ASP A 323 -2.79 7.76 1.82
CA ASP A 323 -1.87 7.57 0.68
C ASP A 323 -1.33 6.13 0.65
N THR A 324 -1.21 5.57 -0.55
CA THR A 324 -0.66 4.23 -0.77
C THR A 324 0.79 4.07 -0.29
N MET A 325 1.68 5.04 -0.53
CA MET A 325 3.08 4.99 -0.06
C MET A 325 3.14 4.97 1.47
N THR A 326 2.40 5.87 2.13
CA THR A 326 2.28 5.88 3.58
C THR A 326 1.80 4.53 4.10
N LEU A 327 0.82 3.91 3.43
CA LEU A 327 0.32 2.59 3.79
C LEU A 327 1.38 1.49 3.66
N THR A 328 2.16 1.47 2.57
CA THR A 328 3.25 0.50 2.36
C THR A 328 4.32 0.61 3.44
N VAL A 329 4.80 1.83 3.70
CA VAL A 329 5.84 2.10 4.70
C VAL A 329 5.34 1.70 6.08
N LEU A 330 4.09 2.05 6.41
CA LEU A 330 3.50 1.73 7.70
C LEU A 330 3.29 0.22 7.87
N ALA A 331 2.89 -0.51 6.82
CA ALA A 331 2.79 -1.96 6.85
C ALA A 331 4.17 -2.63 7.08
N ALA A 332 5.21 -2.17 6.40
CA ALA A 332 6.56 -2.70 6.56
C ALA A 332 7.10 -2.46 7.98
N VAL A 333 6.99 -1.23 8.48
CA VAL A 333 7.50 -0.83 9.81
C VAL A 333 6.68 -1.47 10.94
N LEU A 334 5.36 -1.35 10.90
CA LEU A 334 4.51 -1.91 11.95
C LEU A 334 4.51 -3.44 11.93
N GLY A 335 4.61 -4.07 10.76
CA GLY A 335 4.75 -5.52 10.65
C GLY A 335 6.04 -6.00 11.28
N THR A 336 7.15 -5.34 10.96
CA THR A 336 8.46 -5.63 11.58
C THR A 336 8.42 -5.43 13.09
N ALA A 337 7.88 -4.30 13.56
CA ALA A 337 7.76 -4.02 14.98
C ALA A 337 6.84 -5.03 15.68
N ALA A 338 5.74 -5.46 15.05
CA ALA A 338 4.84 -6.46 15.60
C ALA A 338 5.53 -7.82 15.74
N THR A 339 6.30 -8.27 14.74
CA THR A 339 7.08 -9.51 14.82
C THR A 339 8.18 -9.43 15.88
N TYR A 340 8.83 -8.28 16.04
CA TYR A 340 9.82 -8.06 17.09
C TYR A 340 9.20 -8.04 18.50
N VAL A 341 8.03 -7.40 18.65
CA VAL A 341 7.28 -7.45 19.91
C VAL A 341 6.80 -8.86 20.19
N GLN A 342 6.37 -9.60 19.18
CA GLN A 342 5.98 -11.01 19.30
C GLN A 342 7.13 -11.88 19.81
N SER A 343 8.38 -11.63 19.39
CA SER A 343 9.53 -12.43 19.83
C SER A 343 10.00 -12.11 21.24
N ILE A 344 9.72 -10.91 21.76
CA ILE A 344 10.19 -10.46 23.09
C ILE A 344 9.10 -10.52 24.15
N ALA A 345 7.85 -10.21 23.82
CA ALA A 345 6.77 -10.09 24.79
C ALA A 345 6.22 -11.48 25.18
N PRO A 346 6.34 -11.91 26.45
CA PRO A 346 5.93 -13.23 26.89
C PRO A 346 4.48 -13.61 26.59
N SER A 347 3.57 -12.65 26.80
CA SER A 347 2.14 -12.85 26.59
C SER A 347 1.77 -13.02 25.12
N MET A 348 2.43 -12.27 24.23
CA MET A 348 2.23 -12.39 22.78
C MET A 348 2.77 -13.71 22.28
N LEU A 349 3.97 -14.08 22.74
CA LEU A 349 4.59 -15.35 22.40
C LEU A 349 3.69 -16.53 22.82
N ALA A 350 3.22 -16.54 24.08
CA ALA A 350 2.30 -17.55 24.58
C ALA A 350 0.97 -17.61 23.78
N MET A 351 0.42 -16.46 23.38
CA MET A 351 -0.77 -16.41 22.52
C MET A 351 -0.52 -17.04 21.15
N TYR A 352 0.59 -16.72 20.49
CA TYR A 352 0.92 -17.29 19.19
C TYR A 352 1.26 -18.78 19.27
N THR A 353 1.99 -19.21 20.30
CA THR A 353 2.23 -20.63 20.57
C THR A 353 0.91 -21.36 20.82
N TRP A 354 -0.01 -20.78 21.59
CA TRP A 354 -1.34 -21.35 21.79
C TRP A 354 -2.12 -21.48 20.47
N LEU A 355 -2.09 -20.45 19.61
CA LEU A 355 -2.75 -20.47 18.30
C LEU A 355 -2.21 -21.57 17.37
N ILE A 356 -0.90 -21.82 17.39
CA ILE A 356 -0.24 -22.87 16.60
C ILE A 356 -0.60 -24.26 17.12
N ASN A 357 -0.76 -24.40 18.45
CA ASN A 357 -1.10 -25.67 19.09
C ASN A 357 -2.61 -25.95 19.15
N LEU A 358 -3.48 -25.09 18.61
CA LEU A 358 -4.93 -25.36 18.54
C LEU A 358 -5.26 -26.62 17.72
N SER A 359 -4.45 -26.90 16.69
CA SER A 359 -4.60 -28.07 15.84
C SER A 359 -3.23 -28.70 15.62
N THR A 360 -2.85 -29.59 16.52
CA THR A 360 -1.63 -30.39 16.43
C THR A 360 -1.95 -31.81 15.98
N VAL A 361 -1.09 -32.38 15.16
CA VAL A 361 -1.10 -33.82 14.86
C VAL A 361 -0.04 -34.49 15.72
N VAL A 362 -0.47 -35.44 16.54
CA VAL A 362 0.38 -36.24 17.42
C VAL A 362 0.53 -37.62 16.81
N ASP A 363 1.74 -38.18 16.87
CA ASP A 363 1.98 -39.56 16.48
C ASP A 363 1.56 -40.51 17.61
N ASP A 364 0.65 -41.44 17.31
CA ASP A 364 0.08 -42.38 18.27
C ASP A 364 1.14 -43.33 18.88
N THR A 365 2.26 -43.55 18.19
CA THR A 365 3.31 -44.47 18.64
C THR A 365 4.32 -43.83 19.59
N SER A 366 4.73 -42.59 19.30
CA SER A 366 5.72 -41.85 20.09
C SER A 366 5.09 -40.87 21.08
N GLY A 367 3.81 -40.52 20.92
CA GLY A 367 3.12 -39.49 21.69
C GLY A 367 3.63 -38.07 21.42
N ARG A 368 4.42 -37.87 20.36
CA ARG A 368 5.08 -36.59 20.04
C ARG A 368 4.33 -35.81 18.97
N VAL A 369 4.49 -34.50 18.98
CA VAL A 369 3.88 -33.62 17.99
C VAL A 369 4.65 -33.71 16.67
N VAL A 370 3.97 -34.10 15.60
CA VAL A 370 4.55 -34.26 14.26
C VAL A 370 4.13 -33.14 13.32
N ALA A 371 2.95 -32.53 13.53
CA ALA A 371 2.53 -31.38 12.73
C ALA A 371 1.78 -30.31 13.54
N LEU A 372 1.92 -29.06 13.08
CA LEU A 372 1.35 -27.84 13.66
C LEU A 372 0.57 -27.06 12.59
N ASP A 373 -0.61 -26.51 12.92
CA ASP A 373 -1.38 -25.67 11.99
C ASP A 373 -0.98 -24.18 12.10
N CYS A 374 -0.49 -23.60 11.00
CA CYS A 374 -0.14 -22.17 10.92
C CYS A 374 -1.28 -21.27 10.42
N GLY A 375 -2.42 -21.83 10.01
CA GLY A 375 -3.55 -21.11 9.43
C GLY A 375 -4.20 -20.10 10.38
N TYR A 376 -4.35 -20.45 11.66
CA TYR A 376 -4.89 -19.54 12.67
C TYR A 376 -3.96 -18.34 12.91
N VAL A 377 -2.65 -18.58 13.03
CA VAL A 377 -1.64 -17.54 13.14
C VAL A 377 -1.64 -16.63 11.92
N MET A 378 -1.70 -17.21 10.73
CA MET A 378 -1.76 -16.45 9.47
C MET A 378 -3.02 -15.58 9.39
N ALA A 379 -4.17 -16.08 9.85
CA ALA A 379 -5.41 -15.31 9.91
C ALA A 379 -5.29 -14.12 10.88
N VAL A 380 -4.80 -14.35 12.10
CA VAL A 380 -4.60 -13.30 13.11
C VAL A 380 -3.56 -12.27 12.62
N ALA A 381 -2.46 -12.72 12.04
CA ALA A 381 -1.43 -11.85 11.44
C ALA A 381 -2.02 -11.02 10.28
N SER A 382 -2.82 -11.61 9.40
CA SER A 382 -3.49 -10.90 8.29
C SER A 382 -4.44 -9.82 8.80
N ILE A 383 -5.23 -10.13 9.84
CA ILE A 383 -6.17 -9.17 10.44
C ILE A 383 -5.42 -8.03 11.13
N THR A 384 -4.39 -8.34 11.92
CA THR A 384 -3.60 -7.33 12.65
C THR A 384 -2.84 -6.41 11.69
N LEU A 385 -2.15 -6.98 10.69
CA LEU A 385 -1.41 -6.24 9.66
C LEU A 385 -2.33 -5.50 8.67
N GLY A 386 -3.59 -5.90 8.56
CA GLY A 386 -4.60 -5.15 7.81
C GLY A 386 -5.21 -4.00 8.60
N CYS A 387 -5.59 -4.25 9.84
CA CYS A 387 -6.30 -3.27 10.66
C CYS A 387 -5.38 -2.18 11.23
N LEU A 388 -4.14 -2.53 11.62
CA LEU A 388 -3.28 -1.59 12.35
C LEU A 388 -2.78 -0.43 11.46
N PRO A 389 -2.22 -0.66 10.25
CA PRO A 389 -1.82 0.44 9.37
C PRO A 389 -3.04 1.24 8.90
N ALA A 390 -4.16 0.58 8.63
CA ALA A 390 -5.42 1.25 8.28
C ALA A 390 -5.93 2.14 9.42
N ALA A 391 -5.89 1.67 10.67
CA ALA A 391 -6.36 2.41 11.84
C ALA A 391 -5.46 3.59 12.17
N VAL A 392 -4.13 3.43 12.13
CA VAL A 392 -3.18 4.53 12.33
C VAL A 392 -3.33 5.58 11.24
N GLY A 393 -3.45 5.16 9.97
CA GLY A 393 -3.76 6.05 8.85
C GLY A 393 -5.07 6.81 9.07
N LEU A 394 -6.09 6.16 9.64
CA LEU A 394 -7.38 6.79 9.95
C LEU A 394 -7.33 7.73 11.16
N LEU A 395 -6.55 7.40 12.19
CA LEU A 395 -6.45 8.16 13.44
C LEU A 395 -5.69 9.47 13.27
N ASP A 396 -4.57 9.44 12.55
CA ASP A 396 -3.80 10.66 12.25
C ASP A 396 -4.65 11.66 11.42
N VAL A 397 -5.50 11.10 10.57
CA VAL A 397 -6.52 11.81 9.82
C VAL A 397 -7.64 12.38 10.70
N LEU A 398 -8.17 11.62 11.67
CA LEU A 398 -9.19 12.10 12.60
C LEU A 398 -8.69 13.25 13.49
N ARG A 399 -7.41 13.21 13.88
CA ARG A 399 -6.77 14.29 14.67
C ARG A 399 -6.59 15.57 13.86
N THR A 400 -6.21 15.47 12.59
CA THR A 400 -6.10 16.63 11.70
C THR A 400 -7.46 17.19 11.29
N THR A 401 -8.48 16.35 11.05
CA THR A 401 -9.85 16.81 10.73
C THR A 401 -10.53 17.55 11.88
N LYS A 402 -10.31 17.19 13.14
CA LYS A 402 -10.81 17.98 14.29
C LYS A 402 -10.34 19.44 14.24
N LYS A 403 -9.08 19.69 13.84
CA LYS A 403 -8.52 21.05 13.66
C LYS A 403 -9.13 21.79 12.46
N VAL A 404 -9.43 21.08 11.37
CA VAL A 404 -10.05 21.69 10.17
C VAL A 404 -11.55 21.96 10.37
N VAL A 405 -12.28 21.05 11.02
CA VAL A 405 -13.72 21.20 11.31
C VAL A 405 -13.97 22.33 12.29
N THR A 406 -13.16 22.46 13.35
CA THR A 406 -13.22 23.63 14.26
C THR A 406 -12.96 24.95 13.54
N THR A 407 -12.05 24.96 12.57
CA THR A 407 -11.79 26.13 11.71
C THR A 407 -12.95 26.42 10.75
N ARG A 408 -13.62 25.38 10.21
CA ARG A 408 -14.81 25.53 9.36
C ARG A 408 -16.03 26.04 10.12
N LEU A 409 -16.26 25.56 11.34
CA LEU A 409 -17.31 26.07 12.21
C LEU A 409 -17.11 27.56 12.51
N ARG A 410 -15.86 28.01 12.72
CA ARG A 410 -15.54 29.43 12.84
C ARG A 410 -15.83 30.24 11.55
N ARG A 411 -15.54 29.70 10.36
CA ARG A 411 -15.81 30.40 9.09
C ARG A 411 -17.28 30.43 8.69
N LEU A 412 -18.05 29.39 9.05
CA LEU A 412 -19.50 29.38 8.85
C LEU A 412 -20.17 30.38 9.78
N SER A 413 -19.71 30.50 11.03
CA SER A 413 -20.13 31.56 11.96
C SER A 413 -19.86 32.96 11.40
N SER A 414 -18.71 33.20 10.74
CA SER A 414 -18.40 34.51 10.15
C SER A 414 -19.20 34.82 8.87
N HIS A 415 -19.56 33.82 8.06
CA HIS A 415 -20.35 34.03 6.85
C HIS A 415 -21.85 34.23 7.11
N VAL A 416 -22.39 33.65 8.19
CA VAL A 416 -23.78 33.91 8.63
C VAL A 416 -23.95 35.36 9.09
N SER A 417 -22.87 36.02 9.55
CA SER A 417 -22.90 37.45 9.92
C SER A 417 -22.86 38.41 8.72
N SER A 418 -22.60 37.93 7.49
CA SER A 418 -22.32 38.81 6.33
C SER A 418 -23.42 38.78 5.23
N LYS A 419 -24.47 37.97 5.36
CA LYS A 419 -25.49 37.82 4.30
C LYS A 419 -26.80 38.51 4.66
N ARG A 420 -26.78 39.85 4.61
CA ARG A 420 -27.98 40.70 4.63
C ARG A 420 -27.82 41.84 3.60
N SER A 421 -27.74 41.50 2.32
CA SER A 421 -27.96 42.45 1.23
C SER A 421 -28.34 41.65 -0.03
N GLY A 422 -29.50 41.99 -0.59
CA GLY A 422 -30.18 41.24 -1.65
C GLY A 422 -29.72 41.57 -3.07
N GLY A 423 -30.32 40.86 -4.02
CA GLY A 423 -30.18 41.11 -5.46
C GLY A 423 -30.56 39.87 -6.27
N GLU A 424 -31.78 39.86 -6.81
CA GLU A 424 -32.32 38.91 -7.78
C GLU A 424 -31.62 39.00 -9.14
N GLY A 425 -31.48 37.86 -9.83
CA GLY A 425 -31.07 37.78 -11.24
C GLY A 425 -30.05 36.68 -11.51
N THR A 426 -30.50 35.43 -11.70
CA THR A 426 -29.65 34.34 -12.19
C THR A 426 -29.51 34.40 -13.71
N THR A 427 -28.60 35.24 -14.19
CA THR A 427 -27.83 34.92 -15.39
C THR A 427 -26.64 34.07 -14.93
N VAL A 428 -26.51 32.85 -15.46
CA VAL A 428 -25.33 32.01 -15.25
C VAL A 428 -24.20 32.62 -16.07
N VAL A 429 -23.60 33.68 -15.53
CA VAL A 429 -22.39 34.30 -16.07
C VAL A 429 -21.27 33.28 -15.96
N ASP A 430 -20.46 33.17 -17.01
CA ASP A 430 -19.30 32.30 -17.07
C ASP A 430 -18.27 32.77 -16.03
N GLU A 431 -18.35 32.20 -14.84
CA GLU A 431 -17.59 32.67 -13.68
C GLU A 431 -16.13 32.24 -13.84
N SER A 432 -15.22 33.22 -13.87
CA SER A 432 -13.77 33.01 -14.01
C SER A 432 -13.21 31.97 -13.02
N PRO A 433 -12.13 31.24 -13.38
CA PRO A 433 -11.61 30.16 -12.56
C PRO A 433 -11.22 30.66 -11.16
N HIS A 434 -11.88 30.11 -10.15
CA HIS A 434 -11.67 30.52 -8.76
C HIS A 434 -10.44 29.87 -8.15
N ARG A 435 -9.58 30.70 -7.53
CA ARG A 435 -8.47 30.23 -6.69
C ARG A 435 -9.02 29.35 -5.58
N SER A 436 -8.46 28.15 -5.43
CA SER A 436 -8.81 27.21 -4.36
C SER A 436 -7.57 26.88 -3.54
N THR A 437 -7.77 26.55 -2.27
CA THR A 437 -6.67 25.99 -1.46
C THR A 437 -6.28 24.60 -1.96
N GLU A 438 -7.23 23.92 -2.61
CA GLU A 438 -7.12 22.58 -3.15
C GLU A 438 -6.30 22.51 -4.45
N SER A 439 -6.16 23.62 -5.18
CA SER A 439 -5.26 23.72 -6.34
C SER A 439 -3.79 23.89 -5.96
N MET A 440 -3.49 24.21 -4.69
CA MET A 440 -2.11 24.43 -4.24
C MET A 440 -1.34 23.11 -4.06
N PHE A 441 -0.04 23.16 -4.30
CA PHE A 441 0.86 22.01 -4.14
C PHE A 441 0.89 21.44 -2.71
N GLY A 442 0.68 22.28 -1.69
CA GLY A 442 0.59 21.84 -0.30
C GLY A 442 -0.60 20.92 -0.01
N TYR A 443 -1.59 20.86 -0.91
CA TYR A 443 -2.74 19.95 -0.78
C TYR A 443 -2.47 18.54 -1.37
N SER A 444 -1.39 18.39 -2.14
CA SER A 444 -0.93 17.11 -2.70
C SER A 444 -0.32 16.21 -1.64
N ASP A 445 -0.32 14.91 -1.92
CA ASP A 445 0.25 13.92 -1.02
C ASP A 445 1.78 13.97 -1.06
N PHE A 446 2.42 13.34 -0.07
CA PHE A 446 3.87 13.43 0.13
C PHE A 446 4.64 13.03 -1.14
N LYS A 447 4.19 11.97 -1.80
CA LYS A 447 4.81 11.43 -3.01
C LYS A 447 4.76 12.39 -4.19
N GLN A 448 3.60 12.97 -4.49
CA GLN A 448 3.48 13.99 -5.53
C GLN A 448 4.28 15.26 -5.19
N ARG A 449 4.33 15.68 -3.92
CA ARG A 449 5.17 16.81 -3.47
C ARG A 449 6.66 16.54 -3.70
N PHE A 450 7.12 15.33 -3.37
CA PHE A 450 8.49 14.90 -3.61
C PHE A 450 8.83 14.89 -5.11
N SER A 451 7.93 14.35 -5.94
CA SER A 451 8.09 14.35 -7.40
C SER A 451 8.23 15.77 -7.96
N MET A 452 7.39 16.71 -7.52
CA MET A 452 7.46 18.11 -7.95
C MET A 452 8.75 18.81 -7.50
N TRP A 453 9.20 18.56 -6.27
CA TRP A 453 10.47 19.07 -5.75
C TRP A 453 11.66 18.59 -6.59
N PHE A 454 11.67 17.30 -6.93
CA PHE A 454 12.73 16.69 -7.74
C PHE A 454 12.71 17.19 -9.20
N CYS A 455 11.54 17.21 -9.85
CA CYS A 455 11.44 17.63 -11.25
C CYS A 455 11.86 19.09 -11.47
N ARG A 456 11.69 19.98 -10.47
CA ARG A 456 11.94 21.42 -10.58
C ARG A 456 13.27 21.89 -9.96
N ASN A 457 14.15 20.98 -9.54
CA ASN A 457 15.48 21.29 -8.97
C ASN A 457 15.44 22.21 -7.73
N GLY A 458 14.65 21.87 -6.71
CA GLY A 458 14.70 22.56 -5.42
C GLY A 458 13.34 22.79 -4.77
N PRO A 459 13.29 23.46 -3.59
CA PRO A 459 12.01 23.86 -2.98
C PRO A 459 11.16 24.52 -4.05
N THR A 460 9.89 24.11 -4.17
CA THR A 460 8.94 24.71 -5.11
C THR A 460 8.78 26.17 -4.74
N ASN A 461 9.68 27.00 -5.25
CA ASN A 461 9.75 28.44 -5.02
C ASN A 461 8.58 29.14 -5.69
N VAL A 462 7.47 28.44 -5.97
CA VAL A 462 6.19 29.08 -6.26
C VAL A 462 5.69 29.78 -5.01
N ASP A 463 5.88 29.22 -3.80
CA ASP A 463 5.51 29.92 -2.56
C ASP A 463 6.49 31.08 -2.22
N GLY A 464 7.77 30.94 -2.59
CA GLY A 464 8.82 31.96 -2.41
C GLY A 464 8.81 33.08 -3.45
N GLU A 465 8.62 32.78 -4.73
CA GLU A 465 8.36 33.76 -5.80
C GLU A 465 6.99 34.42 -5.61
N PHE A 466 6.00 33.73 -5.03
CA PHE A 466 4.71 34.31 -4.60
C PHE A 466 4.88 35.35 -3.48
N MET A 467 5.83 35.15 -2.55
CA MET A 467 6.17 36.17 -1.55
C MET A 467 7.07 37.27 -2.09
N ARG A 468 8.04 36.95 -2.97
CA ARG A 468 8.98 37.95 -3.51
C ARG A 468 8.32 38.89 -4.52
N SER A 469 7.42 38.38 -5.36
CA SER A 469 6.61 39.18 -6.30
C SER A 469 5.60 40.11 -5.61
N ARG A 470 5.27 39.87 -4.33
CA ARG A 470 4.38 40.74 -3.55
C ARG A 470 5.04 42.04 -3.10
N ASN A 471 6.37 42.06 -3.03
CA ASN A 471 7.12 43.22 -2.52
C ASN A 471 7.66 44.15 -3.61
N GLU A 472 7.65 43.78 -4.89
CA GLU A 472 8.29 44.57 -5.96
C GLU A 472 7.35 45.46 -6.78
N THR A 473 6.02 45.32 -6.69
CA THR A 473 5.09 46.16 -7.49
C THR A 473 4.25 47.07 -6.63
N ASN A 474 4.81 48.24 -6.31
CA ASN A 474 4.04 49.43 -5.97
C ASN A 474 3.27 49.90 -7.22
N GLY A 475 1.96 49.66 -7.27
CA GLY A 475 1.02 50.65 -7.80
C GLY A 475 0.38 50.46 -9.18
N ARG A 476 0.85 49.63 -10.11
CA ARG A 476 0.15 49.40 -11.39
C ARG A 476 0.56 48.05 -12.02
N CYS A 477 -0.42 47.29 -12.49
CA CYS A 477 -0.40 45.85 -12.88
C CYS A 477 -0.57 44.89 -11.69
N GLY A 478 -1.79 44.38 -11.52
CA GLY A 478 -2.15 43.44 -10.46
C GLY A 478 -1.38 42.13 -10.55
N GLY A 479 -0.87 41.67 -9.40
CA GLY A 479 -0.33 40.31 -9.25
C GLY A 479 -1.45 39.28 -9.43
N VAL A 480 -1.60 38.76 -10.64
CA VAL A 480 -2.64 37.79 -11.02
C VAL A 480 -2.28 36.39 -10.51
N GLY A 481 -3.30 35.66 -10.04
CA GLY A 481 -3.21 34.36 -9.40
C GLY A 481 -2.65 33.23 -10.28
N MET A 482 -1.59 32.57 -9.78
CA MET A 482 -0.91 31.51 -10.51
C MET A 482 -1.49 30.10 -10.34
N CYS A 483 -2.41 29.79 -9.41
CA CYS A 483 -2.87 28.40 -9.18
C CYS A 483 -4.39 28.21 -9.31
N TYR A 484 -4.83 27.48 -10.33
CA TYR A 484 -6.23 27.16 -10.65
C TYR A 484 -6.54 25.67 -10.51
N GLY A 485 -7.84 25.35 -10.42
CA GLY A 485 -8.35 23.99 -10.33
C GLY A 485 -8.67 23.52 -8.91
N GLY A 486 -8.62 22.21 -8.68
CA GLY A 486 -9.03 21.55 -7.43
C GLY A 486 -10.55 21.53 -7.19
N SER A 487 -11.38 21.75 -8.23
CA SER A 487 -12.84 21.83 -8.05
C SER A 487 -13.46 20.51 -7.58
N ALA A 488 -12.89 19.38 -7.99
CA ALA A 488 -13.26 18.04 -7.50
C ALA A 488 -13.06 17.91 -5.98
N TYR A 489 -11.95 18.43 -5.46
CA TYR A 489 -11.64 18.34 -4.02
C TYR A 489 -12.51 19.27 -3.18
N ARG A 490 -12.96 20.41 -3.73
CA ARG A 490 -13.99 21.23 -3.09
C ARG A 490 -15.28 20.45 -2.92
N LEU A 491 -15.70 19.72 -3.96
CA LEU A 491 -16.88 18.86 -3.89
C LEU A 491 -16.68 17.75 -2.83
N PHE A 492 -15.51 17.11 -2.81
CA PHE A 492 -15.20 16.08 -1.81
C PHE A 492 -15.16 16.62 -0.37
N ASN A 493 -14.72 17.87 -0.22
CA ASN A 493 -14.71 18.60 1.03
C ASN A 493 -16.12 18.91 1.53
N LEU A 494 -17.11 19.05 0.64
CA LEU A 494 -18.52 19.20 1.00
C LEU A 494 -19.15 17.85 1.34
N ASP A 495 -18.91 16.83 0.53
CA ASP A 495 -19.39 15.47 0.75
C ASP A 495 -18.42 14.44 0.16
N ALA A 496 -17.80 13.65 1.04
CA ALA A 496 -16.87 12.58 0.67
C ALA A 496 -17.57 11.47 -0.14
N ALA A 497 -18.91 11.40 -0.14
CA ALA A 497 -19.69 10.49 -0.96
C ALA A 497 -19.43 10.63 -2.47
N PHE A 498 -18.99 11.80 -2.93
CA PHE A 498 -18.64 12.04 -4.33
C PHE A 498 -17.27 11.48 -4.71
N GLN A 499 -16.46 10.99 -3.77
CA GLN A 499 -15.25 10.25 -4.11
C GLN A 499 -15.61 8.81 -4.50
N THR A 500 -15.00 8.29 -5.56
CA THR A 500 -15.12 6.86 -5.87
C THR A 500 -14.53 6.00 -4.75
N GLN A 501 -13.36 6.39 -4.25
CA GLN A 501 -12.70 5.80 -3.09
C GLN A 501 -12.45 6.88 -2.04
N SER A 502 -13.15 6.79 -0.89
CA SER A 502 -13.03 7.78 0.20
C SER A 502 -11.92 7.48 1.20
N THR A 503 -11.44 6.24 1.21
CA THR A 503 -10.47 5.72 2.18
C THR A 503 -9.04 5.68 1.64
N ILE A 504 -8.86 5.61 0.31
CA ILE A 504 -7.57 5.57 -0.37
C ILE A 504 -7.41 6.83 -1.22
N SER A 505 -6.29 7.53 -1.08
CA SER A 505 -6.07 8.81 -1.75
C SER A 505 -5.81 8.59 -3.22
N GLN A 506 -6.56 9.31 -4.08
CA GLN A 506 -6.37 9.28 -5.53
C GLN A 506 -5.63 10.54 -6.04
N ARG A 507 -5.08 11.36 -5.15
CA ARG A 507 -4.50 12.67 -5.51
C ARG A 507 -3.21 12.55 -6.33
N ASP A 508 -2.43 11.51 -6.11
CA ASP A 508 -1.19 11.29 -6.88
C ASP A 508 -1.47 11.07 -8.38
N THR A 509 -2.72 10.76 -8.76
CA THR A 509 -3.14 10.61 -10.17
C THR A 509 -3.32 11.95 -10.88
N ASP A 510 -3.45 13.06 -10.13
CA ASP A 510 -3.66 14.38 -10.69
C ASP A 510 -2.43 14.84 -11.49
N CYS A 511 -2.68 15.63 -12.53
CA CYS A 511 -1.62 16.29 -13.29
C CYS A 511 -1.61 17.79 -12.98
N PHE A 512 -0.45 18.43 -13.16
CA PHE A 512 -0.32 19.89 -13.10
C PHE A 512 0.06 20.42 -14.48
N ILE A 513 -0.61 21.48 -14.92
CA ILE A 513 -0.36 22.12 -16.21
C ILE A 513 0.22 23.50 -15.92
N PHE A 514 1.48 23.72 -16.29
CA PHE A 514 2.15 25.01 -16.15
C PHE A 514 2.01 25.78 -17.47
N GLY A 515 1.32 26.91 -17.43
CA GLY A 515 1.13 27.82 -18.55
C GLY A 515 2.14 28.97 -18.52
N TYR A 516 2.82 29.18 -19.64
CA TYR A 516 3.80 30.23 -19.83
C TYR A 516 3.35 31.20 -20.93
N ASP A 517 3.68 32.48 -20.76
CA ASP A 517 3.48 33.49 -21.79
C ASP A 517 4.52 33.41 -22.93
N ALA A 518 4.39 34.31 -23.90
CA ALA A 518 5.34 34.41 -25.01
C ALA A 518 6.77 34.77 -24.59
N THR A 519 6.94 35.40 -23.41
CA THR A 519 8.24 35.75 -22.81
C THR A 519 8.83 34.65 -21.94
N ASN A 520 8.24 33.45 -21.97
CA ASN A 520 8.66 32.29 -21.20
C ASN A 520 8.49 32.46 -19.67
N ARG A 521 7.65 33.41 -19.23
CA ARG A 521 7.31 33.59 -17.81
C ARG A 521 6.10 32.74 -17.44
N LEU A 522 6.14 32.14 -16.26
CA LEU A 522 5.03 31.35 -15.73
C LEU A 522 3.87 32.28 -15.39
N VAL A 523 2.71 32.07 -16.02
CA VAL A 523 1.51 32.90 -15.80
C VAL A 523 0.41 32.13 -15.06
N GLU A 524 0.37 30.81 -15.20
CA GLU A 524 -0.63 29.97 -14.54
C GLU A 524 -0.13 28.54 -14.29
N VAL A 525 -0.76 27.89 -13.32
CA VAL A 525 -0.60 26.49 -12.94
C VAL A 525 -2.00 25.95 -12.69
N THR A 526 -2.42 24.96 -13.45
CA THR A 526 -3.75 24.34 -13.28
C THR A 526 -3.60 22.90 -12.81
N ARG A 527 -4.16 22.59 -11.64
CA ARG A 527 -4.32 21.20 -11.19
C ARG A 527 -5.52 20.57 -11.89
N VAL A 528 -5.32 19.40 -12.47
CA VAL A 528 -6.38 18.65 -13.14
C VAL A 528 -6.53 17.25 -12.55
N SER A 529 -7.78 16.87 -12.30
CA SER A 529 -8.16 15.60 -11.70
C SER A 529 -8.98 14.74 -12.66
N LEU A 530 -8.85 13.43 -12.54
CA LEU A 530 -9.62 12.50 -13.36
C LEU A 530 -11.09 12.49 -12.93
N VAL A 531 -12.00 12.60 -13.90
CA VAL A 531 -13.45 12.45 -13.70
C VAL A 531 -13.77 11.06 -13.16
N ALA A 532 -12.96 10.05 -13.49
CA ALA A 532 -13.10 8.69 -12.96
C ALA A 532 -13.01 8.62 -11.43
N ASN A 533 -12.42 9.63 -10.77
CA ASN A 533 -12.33 9.70 -9.31
C ASN A 533 -13.62 10.27 -8.68
N ILE A 534 -14.56 10.79 -9.48
CA ILE A 534 -15.80 11.45 -9.05
C ILE A 534 -17.01 10.53 -9.28
N ASP A 535 -17.70 10.17 -8.20
CA ASP A 535 -18.93 9.38 -8.21
C ASP A 535 -20.18 10.29 -8.27
N VAL A 536 -20.69 10.48 -9.49
CA VAL A 536 -21.87 11.33 -9.76
C VAL A 536 -23.17 10.53 -9.73
N THR A 537 -23.09 9.19 -9.69
CA THR A 537 -24.25 8.31 -9.82
C THR A 537 -25.23 8.45 -8.65
N ARG A 538 -24.73 8.91 -7.50
CA ARG A 538 -25.53 9.20 -6.29
C ARG A 538 -26.53 10.34 -6.41
N SER A 539 -26.31 11.32 -7.30
CA SER A 539 -27.30 12.40 -7.49
C SER A 539 -28.61 11.89 -8.12
N ARG A 540 -28.57 10.78 -8.88
CA ARG A 540 -29.77 10.20 -9.52
C ARG A 540 -30.76 9.58 -8.53
N HIS A 541 -30.29 8.93 -7.46
CA HIS A 541 -31.18 8.29 -6.47
C HIS A 541 -31.73 9.25 -5.41
N ARG A 542 -31.19 10.47 -5.32
CA ARG A 542 -31.67 11.49 -4.39
C ARG A 542 -32.76 12.37 -5.00
N ALA A 543 -32.71 12.60 -6.31
CA ALA A 543 -33.74 13.32 -7.06
C ALA A 543 -35.08 12.56 -7.14
N THR A 544 -35.09 11.24 -6.94
CA THR A 544 -36.32 10.42 -6.94
C THR A 544 -37.06 10.40 -5.59
N SER A 545 -36.52 11.00 -4.52
CA SER A 545 -37.17 11.04 -3.20
C SER A 545 -37.86 12.37 -2.87
N VAL A 546 -37.76 13.36 -3.76
CA VAL A 546 -38.50 14.63 -3.64
C VAL A 546 -39.15 14.84 -4.99
N GLN A 547 -40.47 14.64 -5.08
CA GLN A 547 -41.25 15.05 -6.25
C GLN A 547 -40.99 16.55 -6.48
N PRO A 548 -40.38 16.97 -7.59
CA PRO A 548 -40.44 18.35 -7.99
C PRO A 548 -41.71 18.52 -8.82
N LEU A 549 -42.66 19.30 -8.31
CA LEU A 549 -43.71 19.92 -9.11
C LEU A 549 -43.08 21.01 -9.98
N THR A 550 -42.17 20.62 -10.88
CA THR A 550 -41.66 21.42 -12.00
C THR A 550 -40.76 20.53 -12.86
N ARG A 551 -40.93 20.69 -14.17
CA ARG A 551 -40.38 19.89 -15.28
C ARG A 551 -39.02 19.22 -15.03
N PRO A 552 -38.81 17.99 -15.55
CA PRO A 552 -37.51 17.33 -15.51
C PRO A 552 -36.50 18.15 -16.31
N MET A 553 -35.70 18.97 -15.64
CA MET A 553 -34.52 19.58 -16.25
C MET A 553 -33.51 18.46 -16.47
N ILE A 554 -33.58 17.92 -17.68
CA ILE A 554 -32.56 17.08 -18.28
C ILE A 554 -31.19 17.71 -18.00
N GLN A 555 -30.33 16.91 -17.38
CA GLN A 555 -28.91 17.13 -17.17
C GLN A 555 -28.20 17.30 -18.53
N GLN A 556 -28.37 18.46 -19.17
CA GLN A 556 -27.62 18.80 -20.38
C GLN A 556 -26.17 19.00 -19.97
N SER A 557 -25.30 18.08 -20.38
CA SER A 557 -23.85 18.26 -20.28
C SER A 557 -23.45 19.44 -21.18
N VAL A 558 -23.44 20.64 -20.63
CA VAL A 558 -22.89 21.81 -21.32
C VAL A 558 -21.39 21.54 -21.50
N SER A 559 -21.00 21.26 -22.75
CA SER A 559 -19.60 21.10 -23.13
C SER A 559 -18.95 22.47 -23.15
N THR A 560 -17.82 22.61 -22.45
CA THR A 560 -17.01 23.83 -22.53
C THR A 560 -16.17 23.84 -23.80
N SER A 561 -15.79 25.03 -24.27
CA SER A 561 -14.77 25.26 -25.31
C SER A 561 -13.35 24.89 -24.86
N CYS A 562 -13.19 24.51 -23.59
CA CYS A 562 -11.91 24.30 -22.92
C CYS A 562 -11.40 22.85 -23.03
N ALA A 563 -10.08 22.68 -22.92
CA ALA A 563 -9.44 21.37 -22.92
C ALA A 563 -9.85 20.48 -21.73
N VAL A 564 -10.16 21.09 -20.58
CA VAL A 564 -10.59 20.39 -19.36
C VAL A 564 -11.97 20.85 -18.91
N GLY A 565 -12.69 19.95 -18.25
CA GLY A 565 -13.99 20.25 -17.67
C GLY A 565 -13.88 20.98 -16.34
N ARG A 566 -15.03 21.22 -15.72
CA ARG A 566 -15.13 21.86 -14.40
C ARG A 566 -16.30 21.29 -13.60
N VAL A 567 -16.09 21.18 -12.28
CA VAL A 567 -17.17 20.91 -11.34
C VAL A 567 -17.77 22.24 -10.88
N VAL A 568 -19.06 22.44 -11.15
CA VAL A 568 -19.82 23.61 -10.74
C VAL A 568 -20.72 23.22 -9.57
N ILE A 569 -20.62 23.97 -8.47
CA ILE A 569 -21.41 23.78 -7.26
C ILE A 569 -22.38 24.97 -7.20
N GLY A 570 -23.67 24.73 -7.45
CA GLY A 570 -24.70 25.77 -7.49
C GLY A 570 -24.96 26.40 -6.13
N THR A 571 -25.43 27.65 -6.12
CA THR A 571 -25.65 28.46 -4.91
C THR A 571 -27.04 28.31 -4.28
N ARG A 572 -27.99 27.65 -4.96
CA ARG A 572 -29.37 27.53 -4.49
C ARG A 572 -29.55 26.28 -3.62
N CYS A 573 -29.79 26.50 -2.33
CA CYS A 573 -30.48 25.53 -1.48
C CYS A 573 -31.96 25.89 -1.53
N ASP A 574 -32.78 25.16 -2.28
CA ASP A 574 -34.20 25.15 -1.98
C ASP A 574 -34.36 24.55 -0.57
N ILE A 575 -35.30 25.06 0.22
CA ILE A 575 -35.45 24.80 1.66
C ILE A 575 -35.26 23.30 1.99
N GLY A 576 -34.10 22.96 2.59
CA GLY A 576 -33.73 21.58 2.97
C GLY A 576 -32.90 20.76 1.95
N GLY A 577 -32.59 21.30 0.77
CA GLY A 577 -31.85 20.63 -0.31
C GLY A 577 -30.34 20.97 -0.37
N PHE A 578 -29.54 20.04 -0.91
CA PHE A 578 -28.11 20.24 -1.20
C PHE A 578 -27.92 21.14 -2.43
N PRO A 579 -26.80 21.91 -2.52
CA PRO A 579 -26.48 22.70 -3.70
C PRO A 579 -26.43 21.82 -4.96
N ALA A 580 -27.05 22.27 -6.05
CA ALA A 580 -27.04 21.54 -7.31
C ALA A 580 -25.60 21.36 -7.82
N THR A 581 -25.11 20.13 -7.91
CA THR A 581 -23.76 19.81 -8.41
C THR A 581 -23.83 19.41 -9.88
N MET A 582 -23.08 20.10 -10.74
CA MET A 582 -23.03 19.82 -12.17
C MET A 582 -21.58 19.66 -12.63
N ILE A 583 -21.31 18.62 -13.43
CA ILE A 583 -20.02 18.47 -14.11
C ILE A 583 -20.18 18.98 -15.54
N ARG A 584 -19.51 20.08 -15.85
CA ARG A 584 -19.32 20.53 -17.22
C ARG A 584 -18.13 19.80 -17.80
N ARG A 585 -18.34 19.02 -18.86
CA ARG A 585 -17.25 18.29 -19.50
C ARG A 585 -16.42 19.23 -20.38
N GLY A 586 -15.12 18.99 -20.41
CA GLY A 586 -14.24 19.60 -21.40
C GLY A 586 -14.59 19.11 -22.80
N ILE A 587 -13.97 19.73 -23.80
CA ILE A 587 -14.13 19.33 -25.20
C ILE A 587 -13.87 17.83 -25.40
N ASN A 588 -14.57 17.21 -26.35
CA ASN A 588 -14.51 15.77 -26.63
C ASN A 588 -14.80 14.88 -25.41
N LYS A 589 -15.64 15.36 -24.47
CA LYS A 589 -15.94 14.67 -23.21
C LYS A 589 -14.68 14.38 -22.40
N SER A 590 -13.79 15.38 -22.30
CA SER A 590 -12.49 15.27 -21.61
C SER A 590 -12.59 14.53 -20.27
N PRO A 591 -11.69 13.56 -20.01
CA PRO A 591 -11.67 12.80 -18.75
C PRO A 591 -11.08 13.61 -17.59
N TRP A 592 -10.72 14.87 -17.81
CA TRP A 592 -10.08 15.75 -16.84
C TRP A 592 -11.00 16.89 -16.44
N VAL A 593 -10.95 17.26 -15.17
CA VAL A 593 -11.58 18.47 -14.62
C VAL A 593 -10.54 19.29 -13.85
N ALA A 594 -10.59 20.60 -14.01
CA ALA A 594 -9.83 21.54 -13.19
C ALA A 594 -10.60 21.83 -11.90
#